data_AF-A0A496VWV2-F1
#
_entry.id   AF-A0A496VWV2-F1
#
_cell.length_a   1.000
_cell.length_b   1.000
_cell.length_c   1.000
_cell.angle_alpha   90.00
_cell.angle_beta   90.00
_cell.angle_gamma   90.00
#
_symmetry.space_group_name_H-M   'P 1'
#
loop_
_entity.id
_entity.type
_entity.pdbx_description
1 polymer ?
#
loop_
_entity_poly.entity_id
_entity_poly.type
_entity_poly.pdbx_seq_one_letter_code
_entity_poly.pdbx_strand_id
1 'polypeptide(L)'
;EETFITNKNLYIIKMNDEKSDIRVLLGILNSRFISFFYLKQVTQATKNDFPQLTIKDILRIPFPPLSDDSSHQMVELVKEMLALNKQRAANNDPYTMKSIERRIEATDKQIDQVVYRLYDLTREEIEIVEKNSDW
;
A
#
# COMPACT_ATOMS: atom_id res chain seq x y z
N GLU A 1 25.40 11.71 3.16
CA GLU A 1 24.18 11.39 2.41
C GLU A 1 24.58 10.69 1.13
N GLU A 2 23.96 9.56 0.79
CA GLU A 2 24.13 8.92 -0.51
C GLU A 2 23.25 9.63 -1.54
N THR A 3 23.81 10.00 -2.69
CA THR A 3 23.06 10.59 -3.79
C THR A 3 22.32 9.50 -4.55
N PHE A 4 20.99 9.52 -4.50
CA PHE A 4 20.15 8.65 -5.31
C PHE A 4 19.68 9.39 -6.57
N ILE A 5 19.93 8.80 -7.74
CA ILE A 5 19.48 9.32 -9.03
C ILE A 5 18.37 8.41 -9.56
N THR A 6 17.18 8.96 -9.79
CA THR A 6 16.06 8.22 -10.37
C THR A 6 15.84 8.61 -11.82
N ASN A 7 15.29 7.69 -12.62
CA ASN A 7 14.88 7.99 -13.98
C ASN A 7 13.58 8.83 -13.97
N LYS A 8 13.19 9.38 -15.13
CA LYS A 8 11.98 10.21 -15.29
C LYS A 8 10.66 9.43 -15.15
N ASN A 9 10.72 8.11 -14.99
CA ASN A 9 9.55 7.24 -14.93
C ASN A 9 9.14 6.91 -13.49
N LEU A 10 9.86 7.44 -12.51
CA LEU A 10 9.57 7.27 -11.09
C LEU A 10 9.16 8.60 -10.49
N TYR A 11 8.11 8.57 -9.67
CA TYR A 11 7.80 9.67 -8.76
C TYR A 11 8.44 9.39 -7.40
N ILE A 12 9.09 10.42 -6.87
CA ILE A 12 9.64 10.39 -5.51
C ILE A 12 8.67 11.14 -4.62
N ILE A 13 8.25 10.49 -3.53
CA ILE A 13 7.53 11.14 -2.46
C ILE A 13 8.53 11.50 -1.37
N LYS A 14 8.66 12.80 -1.10
CA LYS A 14 9.48 13.32 -0.02
C LYS A 14 8.57 13.84 1.09
N MET A 15 8.81 13.39 2.32
CA MET A 15 8.12 13.92 3.49
C MET A 15 8.60 15.36 3.73
N ASN A 16 7.63 16.27 3.92
CA ASN A 16 7.91 17.67 4.22
C ASN A 16 7.99 17.95 5.73
N ASP A 17 7.67 16.96 6.56
CA ASP A 17 7.75 17.03 8.01
C ASP A 17 8.59 15.86 8.54
N GLU A 18 9.15 16.02 9.74
CA GLU A 18 9.91 14.98 10.44
C GLU A 18 9.06 14.16 11.41
N LYS A 19 7.78 14.52 11.60
CA LYS A 19 6.91 13.94 12.64
C LYS A 19 6.15 12.72 12.13
N SER A 20 5.86 12.70 10.84
CA SER A 20 5.07 11.68 10.17
C SER A 20 6.00 10.58 9.66
N ASP A 21 5.65 9.35 9.97
CA ASP A 21 6.40 8.20 9.51
C ASP A 21 6.00 7.82 8.07
N ILE A 22 6.95 7.84 7.13
CA ILE A 22 6.73 7.47 5.72
C ILE A 22 6.11 6.07 5.56
N ARG A 23 6.31 5.18 6.54
CA ARG A 23 5.73 3.83 6.53
C ARG A 23 4.20 3.86 6.56
N VAL A 24 3.59 4.90 7.14
CA VAL A 24 2.13 5.04 7.10
C VAL A 24 1.65 5.21 5.66
N LEU A 25 2.31 6.09 4.92
CA LEU A 25 2.03 6.30 3.50
C LEU A 25 2.30 5.02 2.69
N LEU A 26 3.39 4.32 2.99
CA LEU A 26 3.72 3.06 2.33
C LEU A 26 2.60 2.02 2.51
N GLY A 27 2.07 1.87 3.71
CA GLY A 27 0.96 0.96 3.98
C GLY A 27 -0.33 1.35 3.25
N ILE A 28 -0.68 2.64 3.27
CA ILE A 28 -1.86 3.16 2.56
C ILE A 28 -1.74 2.88 1.05
N LEU A 29 -0.62 3.26 0.43
CA LEU A 29 -0.42 3.13 -1.01
C LEU A 29 -0.41 1.68 -1.51
N ASN A 30 0.00 0.73 -0.67
CA ASN A 30 0.02 -0.70 -1.03
C ASN A 30 -1.29 -1.44 -0.68
N SER A 31 -2.31 -0.75 -0.16
CA SER A 31 -3.58 -1.38 0.17
C SER A 31 -4.45 -1.70 -1.05
N ARG A 32 -5.36 -2.67 -0.87
CA ARG A 32 -6.40 -3.01 -1.85
C ARG A 32 -7.30 -1.82 -2.16
N PHE A 33 -7.65 -1.01 -1.16
CA PHE A 33 -8.50 0.16 -1.37
C PHE A 33 -7.88 1.17 -2.34
N ILE A 34 -6.60 1.54 -2.14
CA ILE A 34 -5.94 2.50 -3.03
C ILE A 34 -5.76 1.92 -4.43
N SER A 35 -5.41 0.64 -4.54
CA SER A 35 -5.33 -0.06 -5.82
C SER A 35 -6.66 -0.03 -6.58
N PHE A 36 -7.75 -0.39 -5.90
CA PHE A 36 -9.11 -0.32 -6.44
C PHE A 36 -9.49 1.10 -6.86
N PHE A 37 -9.29 2.09 -5.97
CA PHE A 37 -9.63 3.48 -6.21
C PHE A 37 -8.90 4.03 -7.44
N TYR A 38 -7.60 3.78 -7.54
CA TYR A 38 -6.78 4.22 -8.66
C TYR A 38 -7.27 3.64 -9.99
N LEU A 39 -7.51 2.32 -10.03
CA LEU A 39 -8.00 1.64 -11.24
C LEU A 39 -9.38 2.14 -11.69
N LYS A 40 -10.25 2.53 -10.76
CA LYS A 40 -11.57 3.11 -11.10
C LYS A 40 -11.50 4.58 -11.48
N GLN A 41 -10.55 5.35 -10.94
CA GLN A 41 -10.39 6.76 -11.24
C GLN A 41 -9.75 7.00 -12.62
N VAL A 42 -8.80 6.15 -13.02
CA VAL A 42 -8.07 6.31 -14.28
C VAL A 42 -8.78 5.57 -15.41
N THR A 43 -9.61 6.29 -16.16
CA THR A 43 -10.31 5.78 -17.37
C THR A 43 -9.36 5.34 -18.50
N GLN A 44 -8.08 5.70 -18.45
CA GLN A 44 -7.05 5.23 -19.37
C GLN A 44 -6.40 3.90 -18.93
N ALA A 45 -6.54 3.48 -17.67
CA ALA A 45 -5.99 2.21 -17.18
C ALA A 45 -6.75 0.98 -17.71
N THR A 46 -7.97 1.18 -18.23
CA THR A 46 -8.84 0.13 -18.77
C THR A 46 -8.74 -0.02 -20.29
N LYS A 47 -8.02 0.86 -20.99
CA LYS A 47 -7.77 0.77 -22.43
C LYS A 47 -6.34 0.28 -22.68
N ASN A 48 -6.11 -1.04 -22.54
CA ASN A 48 -5.04 -1.90 -23.11
C ASN A 48 -3.62 -1.40 -23.45
N ASP A 49 -3.22 -0.16 -23.22
CA ASP A 49 -1.94 0.40 -23.59
C ASP A 49 -1.49 1.38 -22.50
N PHE A 50 -0.84 0.84 -21.46
CA PHE A 50 -0.04 1.56 -20.46
C PHE A 50 -0.81 2.51 -19.53
N PRO A 51 -1.29 2.03 -18.35
CA PRO A 51 -1.75 2.93 -17.30
C PRO A 51 -0.61 3.86 -16.87
N GLN A 52 -0.68 5.13 -17.28
CA GLN A 52 0.30 6.14 -16.87
C GLN A 52 -0.17 6.77 -15.57
N LEU A 53 0.53 6.47 -14.47
CA LEU A 53 0.37 7.21 -13.22
C LEU A 53 0.83 8.65 -13.47
N THR A 54 -0.03 9.63 -13.20
CA THR A 54 0.37 11.04 -13.22
C THR A 54 0.46 11.59 -11.81
N ILE A 55 1.26 12.65 -11.62
CA ILE A 55 1.32 13.39 -10.34
C ILE A 55 -0.09 13.85 -9.93
N LYS A 56 -0.93 14.23 -10.91
CA LYS A 56 -2.29 14.68 -10.63
C LYS A 56 -3.16 13.57 -10.04
N ASP A 57 -2.97 12.33 -10.45
CA ASP A 57 -3.73 11.19 -9.92
C ASP A 57 -3.28 10.86 -8.49
N ILE A 58 -1.97 10.89 -8.21
CA ILE A 58 -1.44 10.69 -6.85
C ILE A 58 -1.97 11.77 -5.90
N LEU A 59 -1.95 13.05 -6.32
CA LEU A 59 -2.44 14.17 -5.52
C LEU A 59 -3.96 14.18 -5.31
N ARG A 60 -4.72 13.36 -6.06
CA ARG A 60 -6.18 13.21 -5.91
C ARG A 60 -6.56 12.11 -4.94
N ILE A 61 -5.62 11.28 -4.51
CA ILE A 61 -5.88 10.28 -3.48
C ILE A 61 -6.19 11.06 -2.18
N PRO A 62 -7.39 10.88 -1.59
CA PRO A 62 -7.66 11.51 -0.31
C PRO A 62 -6.72 10.91 0.73
N PHE A 63 -6.09 11.75 1.55
CA PHE A 63 -5.31 11.30 2.71
C PHE A 63 -6.04 11.76 3.96
N PRO A 64 -6.78 10.87 4.64
CA PRO A 64 -7.52 11.23 5.84
C PRO A 64 -6.53 11.63 6.95
N PRO A 65 -6.96 12.48 7.89
CA PRO A 65 -6.16 12.78 9.07
C PRO A 65 -5.87 11.48 9.82
N LEU A 66 -4.60 11.25 10.11
CA LEU A 66 -4.15 10.08 10.83
C LEU A 66 -4.30 10.32 12.34
N SER A 67 -4.88 9.35 13.05
CA SER A 67 -4.73 9.28 14.50
C SER A 67 -3.36 8.72 14.87
N ASP A 68 -2.87 9.05 16.06
CA ASP A 68 -1.61 8.51 16.58
C ASP A 68 -1.66 6.97 16.66
N ASP A 69 -2.79 6.42 17.09
CA ASP A 69 -3.00 4.97 17.23
C ASP A 69 -2.95 4.25 15.87
N SER A 70 -3.69 4.74 14.86
CA SER A 70 -3.69 4.12 13.53
C SER A 70 -2.35 4.28 12.83
N SER A 71 -1.65 5.39 13.06
CA SER A 71 -0.29 5.60 12.56
C SER A 71 0.67 4.57 13.16
N HIS A 72 0.65 4.40 14.48
CA HIS A 72 1.51 3.44 15.16
C HIS A 72 1.23 2.01 14.69
N GLN A 73 -0.05 1.62 14.64
CA GLN A 73 -0.46 0.30 14.15
C GLN A 73 0.03 0.06 12.71
N MET A 74 -0.15 1.03 11.81
CA MET A 74 0.31 0.92 10.43
C MET A 74 1.83 0.77 10.33
N VAL A 75 2.58 1.55 11.12
CA VAL A 75 4.05 1.49 11.14
C VAL A 75 4.55 0.10 11.55
N GLU A 76 3.96 -0.51 12.56
CA GLU A 76 4.35 -1.85 13.02
C GLU A 76 4.02 -2.94 11.98
N LEU A 77 2.84 -2.88 11.37
CA LEU A 77 2.46 -3.80 10.29
C LEU A 77 3.40 -3.69 9.08
N VAL A 78 3.74 -2.47 8.68
CA VAL A 78 4.67 -2.24 7.56
C VAL A 78 6.09 -2.70 7.91
N LYS A 79 6.55 -2.52 9.15
CA LYS A 79 7.83 -3.09 9.61
C LYS A 79 7.82 -4.62 9.52
N GLU A 80 6.74 -5.26 9.96
CA GLU A 80 6.60 -6.71 9.84
C GLU A 80 6.61 -7.15 8.37
N MET A 81 5.83 -6.49 7.51
CA MET A 81 5.79 -6.78 6.07
C MET A 81 7.17 -6.68 5.42
N LEU A 82 7.94 -5.63 5.75
CA LEU A 82 9.31 -5.46 5.24
C LEU A 82 10.25 -6.56 5.76
N ALA A 83 10.13 -6.95 7.03
CA ALA A 83 10.93 -8.02 7.61
C ALA A 83 10.60 -9.39 6.97
N LEU A 84 9.32 -9.68 6.75
CA LEU A 84 8.85 -10.89 6.09
C LEU A 84 9.34 -10.97 4.64
N ASN A 85 9.28 -9.87 3.89
CA ASN A 85 9.80 -9.84 2.52
C ASN A 85 11.32 -10.05 2.45
N LYS A 86 12.08 -9.49 3.40
CA LYS A 86 13.53 -9.78 3.53
C LYS A 86 13.79 -11.25 3.82
N GLN A 87 13.03 -11.86 4.74
CA GLN A 87 13.14 -13.29 5.03
C GLN A 87 12.79 -14.12 3.79
N ARG A 88 11.71 -13.79 3.08
CA ARG A 88 11.31 -14.48 1.86
C ARG A 88 12.42 -14.47 0.81
N ALA A 89 13.09 -13.33 0.61
CA ALA A 89 14.18 -13.21 -0.35
C ALA A 89 15.46 -13.98 0.05
N ALA A 90 15.67 -14.22 1.35
CA ALA A 90 16.86 -14.90 1.87
C ALA A 90 16.68 -16.41 2.07
N ASN A 91 15.44 -16.93 2.01
CA ASN A 91 15.12 -18.33 2.26
C ASN A 91 14.73 -19.05 0.97
N ASN A 92 15.29 -20.25 0.76
CA ASN A 92 14.96 -21.13 -0.38
C ASN A 92 14.26 -22.42 0.03
N ASP A 93 13.99 -22.61 1.33
CA ASP A 93 13.29 -23.79 1.84
C ASP A 93 11.77 -23.68 1.56
N PRO A 94 11.16 -24.63 0.82
CA PRO A 94 9.75 -24.53 0.41
C PRO A 94 8.76 -24.47 1.58
N TYR A 95 9.04 -25.15 2.70
CA TYR A 95 8.14 -25.16 3.85
C TYR A 95 8.17 -23.81 4.59
N THR A 96 9.36 -23.28 4.81
CA THR A 96 9.58 -21.97 5.42
C THR A 96 9.00 -20.86 4.54
N MET A 97 9.20 -20.93 3.21
CA MET A 97 8.60 -19.98 2.27
C MET A 97 7.08 -19.96 2.35
N LYS A 98 6.44 -21.13 2.36
CA LYS A 98 4.97 -21.23 2.49
C LYS A 98 4.46 -20.65 3.82
N SER A 99 5.23 -20.79 4.89
CA SER A 99 4.90 -20.17 6.19
C SER A 99 5.01 -18.64 6.12
N ILE A 100 6.09 -18.13 5.53
CA ILE A 100 6.31 -16.69 5.34
C ILE A 100 5.21 -16.08 4.46
N GLU A 101 4.84 -16.74 3.35
CA GLU A 101 3.78 -16.28 2.44
C GLU A 101 2.43 -16.15 3.16
N ARG A 102 2.04 -17.13 3.98
CA ARG A 102 0.83 -17.03 4.80
C ARG A 102 0.86 -15.87 5.78
N ARG A 103 2.04 -15.57 6.36
CA ARG A 103 2.20 -14.41 7.25
C ARG A 103 2.12 -13.10 6.50
N ILE A 104 2.68 -13.04 5.28
CA ILE A 104 2.54 -11.90 4.38
C ILE A 104 1.06 -11.66 4.08
N GLU A 105 0.32 -12.69 3.63
CA GLU A 105 -1.12 -12.58 3.36
C GLU A 105 -1.93 -12.12 4.57
N ALA A 106 -1.59 -12.60 5.77
CA ALA A 106 -2.26 -12.18 7.00
C ALA A 106 -1.95 -10.71 7.35
N THR A 107 -0.68 -10.30 7.19
CA THR A 107 -0.24 -8.91 7.44
C THR A 107 -0.87 -7.95 6.43
N ASP A 108 -0.96 -8.36 5.17
CA ASP A 108 -1.58 -7.59 4.09
C ASP A 108 -3.06 -7.31 4.41
N LYS A 109 -3.81 -8.35 4.79
CA LYS A 109 -5.20 -8.19 5.26
C LYS A 109 -5.31 -7.27 6.47
N GLN A 110 -4.36 -7.32 7.41
CA GLN A 110 -4.37 -6.41 8.56
C GLN A 110 -4.15 -4.95 8.14
N ILE A 111 -3.25 -4.71 7.18
CA ILE A 111 -3.03 -3.38 6.58
C ILE A 111 -4.32 -2.89 5.93
N ASP A 112 -4.97 -3.72 5.10
CA ASP A 112 -6.24 -3.36 4.45
C ASP A 112 -7.32 -2.99 5.46
N GLN A 113 -7.45 -3.74 6.55
CA GLN A 113 -8.40 -3.43 7.61
C GLN A 113 -8.11 -2.08 8.29
N VAL A 114 -6.84 -1.73 8.49
CA VAL A 114 -6.48 -0.39 8.99
C VAL A 114 -6.87 0.67 7.98
N VAL A 115 -6.60 0.46 6.70
CA VAL A 115 -6.97 1.41 5.64
C VAL A 115 -8.49 1.58 5.54
N TYR A 116 -9.26 0.50 5.54
CA TYR A 116 -10.73 0.59 5.49
C TYR A 116 -11.28 1.44 6.65
N ARG A 117 -10.73 1.30 7.86
CA ARG A 117 -11.09 2.16 8.99
C ARG A 117 -10.63 3.60 8.82
N LEU A 118 -9.43 3.83 8.31
CA LEU A 118 -8.90 5.18 8.07
C LEU A 118 -9.75 5.98 7.07
N TYR A 119 -10.31 5.29 6.08
CA TYR A 119 -11.16 5.88 5.05
C TYR A 119 -12.66 5.76 5.36
N ASP A 120 -13.02 5.25 6.53
CA ASP A 120 -14.40 5.09 7.00
C ASP A 120 -15.29 4.31 6.02
N LEU A 121 -14.74 3.24 5.42
CA LEU A 121 -15.49 2.39 4.50
C LEU A 121 -16.55 1.58 5.25
N THR A 122 -17.74 1.58 4.67
CA THR A 122 -18.85 0.70 5.07
C THR A 122 -18.58 -0.75 4.67
N ARG A 123 -19.34 -1.67 5.26
CA ARG A 123 -19.22 -3.10 4.93
C ARG A 123 -19.50 -3.36 3.45
N GLU A 124 -20.50 -2.70 2.90
CA GLU A 124 -20.91 -2.81 1.50
C GLU A 124 -19.79 -2.33 0.57
N GLU A 125 -19.11 -1.25 0.92
CA GLU A 125 -17.97 -0.72 0.16
C GLU A 125 -16.76 -1.64 0.24
N ILE A 126 -16.45 -2.19 1.43
CA ILE A 126 -15.39 -3.20 1.57
C ILE A 126 -15.68 -4.40 0.68
N GLU A 127 -16.92 -4.91 0.67
CA GLU A 127 -17.29 -6.03 -0.20
C GLU A 127 -17.11 -5.72 -1.69
N ILE A 128 -17.37 -4.47 -2.11
CA ILE A 128 -17.12 -4.02 -3.49
C ILE A 128 -15.63 -4.02 -3.81
N VAL A 129 -14.80 -3.46 -2.91
CA VAL A 129 -13.34 -3.42 -3.06
C VAL A 129 -12.78 -4.84 -3.18
N GLU A 130 -13.18 -5.73 -2.28
CA GLU A 130 -12.69 -7.11 -2.23
C GLU A 130 -13.07 -7.90 -3.49
N LYS A 131 -14.32 -7.79 -3.97
CA LYS A 131 -14.78 -8.49 -5.19
C LYS A 131 -14.11 -8.02 -6.47
N ASN A 132 -13.58 -6.80 -6.49
CA ASN A 132 -12.94 -6.20 -7.67
C ASN A 132 -11.41 -6.21 -7.61
N SER A 133 -10.83 -6.82 -6.57
CA SER A 133 -9.39 -6.82 -6.33
C SER A 133 -8.77 -8.22 -6.44
N ASP A 134 -9.48 -9.17 -7.04
CA ASP A 134 -8.92 -10.45 -7.52
C ASP A 134 -8.39 -10.24 -8.94
N TRP A 135 -7.11 -9.85 -9.03
CA TRP A 135 -6.35 -9.72 -10.28
C TRP A 135 -5.15 -10.67 -10.28
#